data_AF-A0A7J7VJ38-F1
#
_entry.id   AF-A0A7J7VJ38-F1
#
_cell.length_a   1.000
_cell.length_b   1.000
_cell.length_c   1.000
_cell.angle_alpha   90.00
_cell.angle_beta   90.00
_cell.angle_gamma   90.00
#
_symmetry.space_group_name_H-M   'P 1'
#
loop_
_entity.id
_entity.type
_entity.pdbx_description
1 polymer ?
#
loop_
_entity_poly.entity_id
_entity_poly.type
_entity_poly.pdbx_seq_one_letter_code
_entity_poly.pdbx_strand_id
1 'polypeptide(L)'
;MESGFTSKDTYLSHFNPRDYLEKYYSFGSTQSAENQILRLLLKKLFNIFCVAGVKGDLLIDIGSGPTIYQLLSACESFKTIIATDYTDQNLQELEKWLKKEPGAFDWSPVVTYVCELEGNSPTDLAEEDRTPSKATENTVCFRRHTLCCNLFWSLRRSEGAREGGEIEAGSQAGPEV
;
A
#
# COMPACT_ATOMS: atom_id res chain seq x y z
N MET A 1 2.27 -17.39 39.96
CA MET A 1 2.19 -16.16 39.15
C MET A 1 2.24 -16.60 37.71
N GLU A 2 1.15 -16.45 36.96
CA GLU A 2 1.23 -16.54 35.51
C GLU A 2 2.20 -15.44 35.03
N SER A 3 3.05 -15.76 34.07
CA SER A 3 3.93 -14.77 33.46
C SER A 3 3.07 -13.64 32.90
N GLY A 4 3.33 -12.37 33.26
CA GLY A 4 2.67 -11.20 32.66
C GLY A 4 3.01 -10.99 31.16
N PHE A 5 3.51 -12.03 30.50
CA PHE A 5 3.91 -12.05 29.10
C PHE A 5 2.80 -12.69 28.27
N THR A 6 2.31 -11.95 27.28
CA THR A 6 1.29 -12.41 26.34
C THR A 6 1.86 -13.46 25.39
N SER A 7 1.24 -14.64 25.32
CA SER A 7 1.66 -15.68 24.38
C SER A 7 1.32 -15.31 22.93
N LYS A 8 2.05 -15.87 21.96
CA LYS A 8 1.74 -15.68 20.53
C LYS A 8 0.31 -16.13 20.18
N ASP A 9 -0.18 -17.20 20.78
CA ASP A 9 -1.53 -17.74 20.49
C ASP A 9 -2.64 -16.83 21.02
N THR A 10 -2.32 -16.01 22.03
CA THR A 10 -3.20 -14.94 22.51
C THR A 10 -3.42 -13.88 21.43
N TYR A 11 -2.41 -13.56 20.60
CA TYR A 11 -2.59 -12.60 19.50
C TYR A 11 -3.61 -13.10 18.47
N LEU A 12 -3.53 -14.38 18.08
CA LEU A 12 -4.47 -14.96 17.11
C LEU A 12 -5.92 -14.88 17.58
N SER A 13 -6.16 -15.05 18.88
CA SER A 13 -7.50 -15.17 19.46
C SER A 13 -8.07 -13.87 20.04
N HIS A 14 -7.22 -12.94 20.47
CA HIS A 14 -7.65 -11.76 21.23
C HIS A 14 -7.24 -10.43 20.60
N PHE A 15 -6.34 -10.42 19.61
CA PHE A 15 -5.96 -9.17 18.95
C PHE A 15 -7.07 -8.73 17.99
N ASN A 16 -7.71 -7.58 18.29
CA ASN A 16 -8.65 -6.92 17.40
C ASN A 16 -7.94 -5.80 16.62
N PRO A 17 -7.75 -5.96 15.30
CA PRO A 17 -7.10 -4.96 14.46
C PRO A 17 -7.79 -3.61 14.48
N ARG A 18 -9.14 -3.60 14.52
CA ARG A 18 -9.90 -2.37 14.42
C ARG A 18 -9.80 -1.53 15.68
N ASP A 19 -9.93 -2.16 16.84
CA ASP A 19 -9.76 -1.48 18.13
C ASP A 19 -8.34 -0.91 18.26
N TYR A 20 -7.34 -1.65 17.77
CA TYR A 20 -5.96 -1.18 17.71
C TYR A 20 -5.81 0.07 16.83
N LEU A 21 -6.37 0.05 15.62
CA LEU A 21 -6.33 1.19 14.70
C LEU A 21 -7.03 2.43 15.25
N GLU A 22 -8.24 2.27 15.80
CA GLU A 22 -9.01 3.39 16.33
C GLU A 22 -8.36 4.02 17.55
N LYS A 23 -7.76 3.20 18.43
CA LYS A 23 -7.09 3.66 19.65
C LYS A 23 -5.79 4.42 19.34
N TYR A 24 -4.98 3.93 18.41
CA TYR A 24 -3.60 4.41 18.22
C TYR A 24 -3.41 5.27 16.96
N TYR A 25 -4.25 5.12 15.93
CA TYR A 25 -3.99 5.63 14.58
C TYR A 25 -5.14 6.43 13.95
N SER A 26 -6.21 6.74 14.70
CA SER A 26 -7.34 7.55 14.20
C SER A 26 -6.95 8.98 13.79
N PHE A 27 -5.78 9.47 14.24
CA PHE A 27 -5.13 10.72 13.82
C PHE A 27 -6.08 11.93 13.71
N GLY A 28 -6.96 12.05 14.70
CA GLY A 28 -7.94 13.13 14.78
C GLY A 28 -7.36 14.50 15.19
N SER A 29 -8.23 15.50 15.22
CA SER A 29 -7.91 16.87 15.65
C SER A 29 -7.62 16.99 17.16
N THR A 30 -7.98 15.97 17.93
CA THR A 30 -7.71 15.91 19.37
C THR A 30 -6.22 15.66 19.62
N GLN A 31 -5.61 16.49 20.46
CA GLN A 31 -4.23 16.27 20.92
C GLN A 31 -4.20 15.13 21.94
N SER A 32 -4.02 13.90 21.46
CA SER A 32 -3.76 12.72 22.29
C SER A 32 -2.26 12.43 22.37
N ALA A 33 -1.85 11.62 23.36
CA ALA A 33 -0.47 11.15 23.45
C ALA A 33 -0.12 10.26 22.25
N GLU A 34 -1.07 9.44 21.81
CA GLU A 34 -0.96 8.55 20.65
C GLU A 34 -0.71 9.36 19.36
N ASN A 35 -1.47 10.43 19.13
CA ASN A 35 -1.28 11.30 17.95
C ASN A 35 0.08 12.00 17.96
N GLN A 36 0.58 12.42 19.13
CA GLN A 36 1.91 13.03 19.24
C GLN A 36 3.02 12.02 18.93
N ILE A 37 2.89 10.80 19.44
CA ILE A 37 3.82 9.70 19.12
C ILE A 37 3.77 9.40 17.62
N LEU A 38 2.58 9.28 17.02
CA LEU A 38 2.45 9.01 15.60
C LEU A 38 3.10 10.10 14.73
N ARG A 39 2.89 11.39 15.06
CA ARG A 39 3.57 12.51 14.37
C ARG A 39 5.09 12.40 14.46
N LEU A 40 5.62 12.04 15.64
CA LEU A 40 7.05 11.85 15.82
C LEU A 40 7.58 10.67 14.98
N LEU A 41 6.84 9.56 14.93
CA LEU A 41 7.20 8.39 14.12
C LEU A 41 7.24 8.74 12.64
N LEU A 42 6.19 9.40 12.12
CA LEU A 42 6.11 9.83 10.72
C LEU A 42 7.28 10.74 10.33
N LYS A 43 7.62 11.73 11.16
CA LYS A 43 8.81 12.58 10.93
C LYS A 43 10.11 11.78 10.89
N LYS A 44 10.28 10.80 11.77
CA LYS A 44 11.48 9.96 11.80
C LYS A 44 11.57 9.09 10.56
N LEU A 45 10.46 8.48 10.13
CA LEU A 45 10.40 7.63 8.93
C LEU A 45 10.69 8.45 7.67
N PHE A 46 10.09 9.63 7.55
CA PHE A 46 10.41 10.60 6.49
C PHE A 46 11.90 10.92 6.47
N ASN A 47 12.49 11.26 7.62
CA ASN A 47 13.92 11.53 7.69
C ASN A 47 14.78 10.32 7.29
N ILE A 48 14.40 9.11 7.66
CA ILE A 48 15.16 7.89 7.33
C ILE A 48 15.11 7.61 5.83
N PHE A 49 13.91 7.58 5.25
CA PHE A 49 13.74 7.15 3.87
C PHE A 49 14.01 8.29 2.87
N CYS A 50 13.50 9.49 3.12
CA CYS A 50 13.57 10.58 2.14
C CYS A 50 14.83 11.46 2.30
N VAL A 51 15.33 11.66 3.53
CA VAL A 51 16.44 12.60 3.79
C VAL A 51 17.80 11.90 3.97
N ALA A 52 17.84 10.86 4.81
CA ALA A 52 19.08 10.13 5.12
C ALA A 52 19.51 9.16 4.01
N GLY A 53 18.67 8.96 2.99
CA GLY A 53 19.01 8.22 1.78
C GLY A 53 18.95 6.70 1.91
N VAL A 54 18.20 6.16 2.88
CA VAL A 54 17.94 4.71 2.98
C VAL A 54 17.00 4.29 1.85
N LYS A 55 17.53 3.61 0.83
CA LYS A 55 16.81 3.19 -0.38
C LYS A 55 17.26 1.82 -0.87
N GLY A 56 16.43 1.16 -1.68
CA GLY A 56 16.75 -0.15 -2.23
C GLY A 56 15.67 -0.69 -3.16
N ASP A 57 15.84 -1.93 -3.59
CA ASP A 57 14.83 -2.59 -4.44
C ASP A 57 13.72 -3.25 -3.62
N LEU A 58 14.07 -3.86 -2.48
CA LEU A 58 13.17 -4.65 -1.65
C LEU A 58 13.27 -4.22 -0.19
N LEU A 59 12.12 -3.91 0.42
CA LEU A 59 11.95 -3.74 1.85
C LEU A 59 10.98 -4.80 2.37
N ILE A 60 11.33 -5.44 3.49
CA ILE A 60 10.48 -6.41 4.18
C ILE A 60 10.15 -5.83 5.56
N ASP A 61 8.88 -5.54 5.79
CA ASP A 61 8.33 -5.08 7.06
C ASP A 61 7.84 -6.30 7.87
N ILE A 62 8.35 -6.42 9.10
CA ILE A 62 8.11 -7.57 9.98
C ILE A 62 7.28 -7.13 11.17
N GLY A 63 6.11 -7.74 11.34
CA GLY A 63 5.16 -7.33 12.37
C GLY A 63 4.44 -6.04 11.98
N SER A 64 4.03 -5.94 10.71
CA SER A 64 3.32 -4.80 10.16
C SER A 64 2.03 -4.48 10.90
N GLY A 65 1.43 -5.46 11.58
CA GLY A 65 0.10 -5.34 12.14
C GLY A 65 -0.92 -4.98 11.04
N PRO A 66 -2.01 -4.28 11.40
CA PRO A 66 -2.97 -3.78 10.41
C PRO A 66 -2.59 -2.38 9.90
N THR A 67 -1.31 -1.98 9.95
CA THR A 67 -0.88 -0.60 9.74
C THR A 67 -0.04 -0.38 8.49
N ILE A 68 -0.19 0.81 7.88
CA ILE A 68 0.59 1.23 6.70
C ILE A 68 1.44 2.48 6.93
N TYR A 69 1.28 3.18 8.06
CA TYR A 69 1.94 4.47 8.30
C TYR A 69 3.46 4.39 8.19
N GLN A 70 4.03 3.23 8.55
CA GLN A 70 5.46 2.96 8.53
C GLN A 70 6.02 2.81 7.10
N LEU A 71 5.15 2.60 6.12
CA LEU A 71 5.50 2.33 4.73
C LEU A 71 5.35 3.56 3.83
N LEU A 72 4.66 4.62 4.30
CA LEU A 72 4.30 5.79 3.49
C LEU A 72 5.54 6.49 2.90
N SER A 73 6.50 6.90 3.72
CA SER A 73 7.75 7.48 3.18
C SER A 73 8.70 6.43 2.59
N ALA A 74 8.52 5.15 2.94
CA ALA A 74 9.36 4.07 2.42
C ALA A 74 9.09 3.78 0.94
N CYS A 75 7.86 3.97 0.46
CA CYS A 75 7.51 3.69 -0.95
C CYS A 75 8.20 4.63 -1.94
N GLU A 76 8.63 5.81 -1.50
CA GLU A 76 9.44 6.72 -2.33
C GLU A 76 10.87 6.21 -2.53
N SER A 77 11.35 5.34 -1.64
CA SER A 77 12.74 4.87 -1.60
C SER A 77 12.91 3.39 -1.97
N PHE A 78 11.82 2.62 -1.97
CA PHE A 78 11.83 1.18 -2.23
C PHE A 78 10.83 0.80 -3.33
N LYS A 79 11.29 0.00 -4.31
CA LYS A 79 10.44 -0.43 -5.43
C LYS A 79 9.41 -1.49 -5.01
N THR A 80 9.81 -2.40 -4.14
CA THR A 80 9.01 -3.52 -3.65
C THR A 80 8.98 -3.46 -2.13
N ILE A 81 7.77 -3.52 -1.57
CA ILE A 81 7.55 -3.60 -0.13
C ILE A 81 6.75 -4.85 0.18
N ILE A 82 7.25 -5.64 1.14
CA ILE A 82 6.59 -6.84 1.65
C ILE A 82 6.19 -6.60 3.09
N ALA A 83 4.89 -6.46 3.34
CA ALA A 83 4.34 -6.42 4.70
C ALA A 83 4.08 -7.84 5.20
N THR A 84 4.49 -8.14 6.43
CA THR A 84 4.30 -9.46 7.05
C THR A 84 3.84 -9.29 8.49
N ASP A 85 2.94 -10.16 8.92
CA ASP A 85 2.46 -10.21 10.30
C ASP A 85 2.20 -11.66 10.71
N TYR A 86 2.24 -11.91 12.01
CA TYR A 86 1.90 -13.23 12.57
C TYR A 86 0.39 -13.47 12.60
N THR A 87 -0.41 -12.42 12.67
CA THR A 87 -1.84 -12.49 12.94
C THR A 87 -2.63 -12.35 11.64
N ASP A 88 -3.39 -13.38 11.27
CA ASP A 88 -4.14 -13.39 10.01
C ASP A 88 -5.13 -12.22 9.90
N GLN A 89 -5.82 -11.85 11.01
CA GLN A 89 -6.76 -10.73 10.98
C GLN A 89 -6.08 -9.37 10.72
N ASN A 90 -4.79 -9.20 11.04
CA ASN A 90 -4.05 -7.99 10.69
C ASN A 90 -3.81 -7.89 9.18
N LEU A 91 -3.39 -9.00 8.57
CA LEU A 91 -3.18 -9.08 7.13
C LEU A 91 -4.49 -8.87 6.36
N GLN A 92 -5.62 -9.34 6.89
CA GLN A 92 -6.94 -9.09 6.31
C GLN A 92 -7.32 -7.60 6.32
N GLU A 93 -7.03 -6.85 7.39
CA GLU A 93 -7.27 -5.40 7.40
C GLU A 93 -6.38 -4.65 6.40
N LEU A 94 -5.12 -5.05 6.25
CA LEU A 94 -4.25 -4.52 5.20
C LEU A 94 -4.81 -4.80 3.80
N GLU A 95 -5.32 -6.02 3.58
CA GLU A 95 -5.96 -6.39 2.32
C GLU A 95 -7.20 -5.56 2.00
N LYS A 96 -8.07 -5.34 2.99
CA LYS A 96 -9.26 -4.49 2.84
C LYS A 96 -8.88 -3.08 2.40
N TRP A 97 -7.86 -2.51 3.04
CA TRP A 97 -7.36 -1.20 2.68
C TRP A 97 -6.78 -1.17 1.26
N LEU A 98 -5.94 -2.16 0.91
CA LEU A 98 -5.32 -2.27 -0.42
C LEU A 98 -6.37 -2.42 -1.54
N LYS A 99 -7.42 -3.20 -1.30
CA LYS A 99 -8.53 -3.44 -2.24
C LYS A 99 -9.58 -2.32 -2.24
N LYS A 100 -9.41 -1.28 -1.40
CA LYS A 100 -10.37 -0.18 -1.22
C LYS A 100 -11.77 -0.69 -0.86
N GLU A 101 -11.84 -1.73 -0.02
CA GLU A 101 -13.11 -2.32 0.39
C GLU A 101 -13.90 -1.39 1.32
N PRO A 102 -15.24 -1.41 1.27
CA PRO A 102 -16.06 -0.71 2.25
C PRO A 102 -15.71 -1.13 3.68
N GLY A 103 -15.55 -0.16 4.57
CA GLY A 103 -15.16 -0.42 5.96
C GLY A 103 -13.64 -0.50 6.21
N ALA A 104 -12.81 -0.37 5.16
CA ALA A 104 -11.38 -0.17 5.34
C ALA A 104 -11.09 1.03 6.27
N PHE A 105 -10.00 0.93 7.02
CA PHE A 105 -9.59 2.03 7.90
C PHE A 105 -9.18 3.27 7.10
N ASP A 106 -9.63 4.43 7.57
CA ASP A 106 -9.31 5.70 6.92
C ASP A 106 -7.92 6.19 7.34
N TRP A 107 -6.95 5.95 6.46
CA TRP A 107 -5.59 6.45 6.62
C TRP A 107 -5.38 7.87 6.06
N SER A 108 -6.41 8.51 5.49
CA SER A 108 -6.28 9.80 4.81
C SER A 108 -5.63 10.88 5.67
N PRO A 109 -5.98 11.07 6.96
CA PRO A 109 -5.34 12.10 7.80
C PRO A 109 -3.83 11.86 7.98
N VAL A 110 -3.42 10.60 8.07
CA VAL A 110 -2.01 10.20 8.20
C VAL A 110 -1.27 10.42 6.88
N VAL A 111 -1.87 10.02 5.76
CA VAL A 111 -1.32 10.21 4.41
C VAL A 111 -1.12 11.70 4.13
N THR A 112 -2.13 12.54 4.37
CA THR A 112 -2.04 13.99 4.20
C THR A 112 -0.87 14.57 4.99
N TYR A 113 -0.68 14.15 6.24
CA TYR A 113 0.42 14.62 7.07
C TYR A 113 1.80 14.23 6.52
N VAL A 114 1.94 13.03 5.94
CA VAL A 114 3.20 12.62 5.31
C VAL A 114 3.47 13.43 4.04
N CYS A 115 2.45 13.66 3.21
CA CYS A 115 2.59 14.51 2.02
C CYS A 115 3.02 15.95 2.39
N GLU A 116 2.47 16.52 3.48
CA GLU A 116 2.89 17.81 4.00
C GLU A 116 4.36 17.82 4.44
N LEU A 117 4.86 16.73 5.04
CA LEU A 117 6.27 16.59 5.43
C LEU A 117 7.20 16.53 4.20
N GLU A 118 6.74 15.91 3.12
CA GLU A 118 7.46 15.79 1.85
C GLU A 118 7.48 17.11 1.05
N GLY A 119 6.74 18.12 1.49
CA GLY A 119 6.71 19.45 0.89
C GLY A 119 5.63 19.63 -0.18
N ASN A 120 4.68 18.70 -0.29
CA ASN A 120 3.51 18.84 -1.16
C ASN A 120 2.42 19.65 -0.43
N SER A 121 1.87 20.67 -1.09
CA SER A 121 0.84 21.51 -0.46
C SER A 121 -0.56 20.90 -0.64
N PRO A 122 -1.51 21.10 0.29
CA PRO A 122 -2.90 20.62 0.14
C PRO A 122 -3.61 21.15 -1.11
N THR A 123 -3.14 22.28 -1.65
CA THR A 123 -3.60 22.88 -2.90
C THR A 123 -3.22 22.07 -4.14
N ASP A 124 -2.12 21.31 -4.10
CA ASP A 124 -1.72 20.41 -5.19
C ASP A 124 -2.62 19.15 -5.24
N LEU A 125 -3.23 18.78 -4.11
CA LEU A 125 -4.22 17.69 -4.02
C LEU A 125 -5.62 18.11 -4.51
N ALA A 126 -5.95 19.41 -4.43
CA ALA A 126 -7.28 19.94 -4.78
C ALA A 126 -7.45 20.22 -6.29
N GLU A 127 -6.38 20.54 -7.02
CA GLU A 127 -6.43 20.71 -8.48
C GLU A 127 -6.50 19.35 -9.22
N GLU A 128 -6.06 18.25 -8.59
CA GLU A 128 -6.23 16.89 -9.12
C GLU A 128 -7.64 16.31 -8.84
N ASP A 129 -8.45 17.00 -8.02
CA ASP A 129 -9.75 16.56 -7.50
C ASP A 129 -10.96 16.87 -8.44
N ARG A 130 -10.71 17.40 -9.64
CA ARG A 130 -11.77 17.57 -10.68
C ARG A 130 -11.78 16.51 -11.77
N THR A 131 -10.87 15.53 -11.71
CA THR A 131 -11.06 14.27 -12.43
C THR A 131 -11.16 13.14 -11.41
N PRO A 132 -12.38 12.63 -11.12
CA PRO A 132 -12.64 11.59 -10.11
C PRO A 132 -12.00 10.20 -10.42
N SER A 133 -10.98 10.16 -11.26
CA SER A 133 -10.44 8.94 -11.85
C SER A 133 -8.92 8.80 -11.67
N LYS A 134 -8.20 9.82 -11.18
CA LYS A 134 -6.72 9.82 -11.21
C LYS A 134 -6.02 10.11 -9.86
N ALA A 135 -6.61 10.92 -8.98
CA ALA A 135 -5.97 11.26 -7.69
C ALA A 135 -5.92 10.08 -6.69
N THR A 136 -6.88 9.15 -6.74
CA THR A 136 -6.81 7.92 -5.92
C THR A 136 -5.97 6.82 -6.56
N GLU A 137 -5.39 7.08 -7.73
CA GLU A 137 -4.56 6.13 -8.49
C GLU A 137 -3.06 6.31 -8.21
N ASN A 138 -2.65 7.41 -7.54
CA ASN A 138 -1.24 7.74 -7.32
C ASN A 138 -0.78 8.00 -5.86
N THR A 139 -1.63 7.97 -4.84
CA THR A 139 -1.20 8.31 -3.45
C THR A 139 -0.61 7.16 -2.62
N VAL A 140 -0.48 5.96 -3.17
CA VAL A 140 0.57 4.96 -2.81
C VAL A 140 0.78 4.17 -4.10
N CYS A 141 1.73 4.60 -4.94
CA CYS A 141 2.01 3.90 -6.18
C CYS A 141 2.88 2.67 -5.88
N PHE A 142 2.25 1.51 -5.60
CA PHE A 142 2.89 0.21 -5.81
C PHE A 142 3.17 0.06 -7.31
N ARG A 143 4.30 0.59 -7.80
CA ARG A 143 4.76 0.38 -9.18
C ARG A 143 5.10 -1.09 -9.38
N ARG A 144 4.15 -1.84 -9.94
CA ARG A 144 4.28 -3.06 -10.75
C ARG A 144 5.45 -3.97 -10.33
N HIS A 145 5.11 -4.99 -9.53
CA HIS A 145 5.94 -6.10 -8.99
C HIS A 145 6.76 -5.64 -7.76
N THR A 146 6.44 -5.97 -6.50
CA THR A 146 5.97 -7.27 -5.95
C THR A 146 5.28 -7.08 -4.57
N LEU A 147 4.35 -8.00 -4.21
CA LEU A 147 3.29 -7.95 -3.17
C LEU A 147 2.25 -6.81 -3.31
N CYS A 148 1.44 -6.86 -4.38
CA CYS A 148 0.02 -7.23 -4.24
C CYS A 148 -0.25 -8.52 -3.45
N CYS A 149 -1.24 -8.49 -2.56
CA CYS A 149 -1.93 -9.68 -2.08
C CYS A 149 -2.43 -10.50 -3.28
N ASN A 150 -2.14 -11.81 -3.29
CA ASN A 150 -2.53 -12.70 -4.39
C ASN A 150 -4.05 -12.87 -4.45
N LEU A 151 -4.71 -12.15 -5.36
CA LEU A 151 -6.02 -12.52 -5.92
C LEU A 151 -6.30 -11.72 -7.20
N PHE A 152 -5.66 -12.09 -8.34
CA PHE A 152 -6.24 -12.08 -9.70
C PHE A 152 -5.17 -12.42 -10.77
N TRP A 153 -4.91 -13.72 -10.97
CA TRP A 153 -4.11 -14.22 -12.09
C TRP A 153 -5.03 -14.83 -13.18
N SER A 154 -6.01 -14.06 -13.68
CA SER A 154 -6.88 -14.56 -14.77
C SER A 154 -7.42 -13.54 -15.78
N LEU A 155 -7.21 -12.22 -15.63
CA LEU A 155 -7.92 -11.24 -16.47
C LEU A 155 -7.05 -10.26 -17.25
N ARG A 156 -5.78 -10.62 -17.54
CA ARG A 156 -4.89 -9.77 -18.36
C ARG A 156 -4.12 -10.53 -19.44
N ARG A 157 -4.67 -11.64 -19.94
CA ARG A 157 -4.15 -12.38 -21.10
C ARG A 157 -5.12 -12.48 -22.29
N SER A 158 -6.33 -11.94 -22.20
CA SER A 158 -7.32 -11.98 -23.29
C SER A 158 -7.38 -10.72 -24.18
N GLU A 159 -6.76 -9.60 -23.78
CA GLU A 159 -6.89 -8.33 -24.52
C GLU A 159 -5.59 -7.86 -25.19
N GLY A 160 -4.50 -8.63 -25.09
CA GLY A 160 -3.20 -8.31 -25.69
C GLY A 160 -2.86 -9.06 -26.98
N ALA A 161 -3.81 -9.79 -27.58
CA ALA A 161 -3.59 -10.58 -28.79
C ALA A 161 -4.65 -10.25 -29.86
N ARG A 162 -4.75 -8.98 -30.24
CA ARG A 162 -5.37 -8.54 -31.50
C ARG A 162 -4.94 -7.11 -31.77
N GLU A 163 -3.76 -6.97 -32.35
CA GLU A 163 -3.43 -5.91 -33.32
C GLU A 163 -1.97 -6.10 -33.74
N GLY A 164 -1.78 -6.50 -35.00
CA GLY A 164 -0.46 -6.76 -35.57
C GLY A 164 -0.48 -7.60 -36.84
N GLY A 165 -1.04 -7.03 -37.91
CA GLY A 165 -0.49 -7.05 -39.28
C GLY A 165 -0.24 -8.39 -39.99
N GLU A 166 -0.97 -8.54 -41.10
CA GLU A 166 -0.74 -9.47 -42.21
C GLU A 166 0.72 -9.55 -42.67
N ILE A 167 1.16 -10.77 -43.00
CA ILE A 167 2.20 -11.00 -43.99
C ILE A 167 1.61 -11.97 -45.02
N GLU A 168 1.57 -11.50 -46.27
CA GLU A 168 0.97 -12.11 -47.45
C GLU A 168 1.46 -13.56 -47.69
N ALA A 169 0.51 -14.47 -47.90
CA ALA A 169 0.78 -15.78 -48.50
C ALA A 169 0.68 -15.65 -50.03
N GLY A 170 1.83 -15.55 -50.69
CA GLY A 170 1.91 -15.75 -52.14
C GLY A 170 1.66 -17.22 -52.49
N SER A 171 0.61 -17.48 -53.26
CA SER A 171 0.40 -18.74 -53.97
C SER A 171 -0.27 -18.46 -55.31
N GLN A 172 0.49 -18.56 -56.40
CA GLN A 172 -0.04 -18.88 -57.72
C GLN A 172 0.63 -20.16 -58.20
N ALA A 173 -0.24 -21.11 -58.57
CA ALA A 173 0.07 -22.43 -59.07
C ALA A 173 0.40 -22.42 -60.57
N GLY A 174 1.21 -23.40 -60.97
CA GLY A 174 1.49 -23.83 -62.34
C GLY A 174 2.80 -24.64 -62.33
N PRO A 175 2.89 -25.84 -62.95
CA PRO A 175 2.33 -26.14 -64.26
C PRO A 175 1.51 -27.45 -64.34
N GLU A 176 0.60 -27.53 -65.30
CA GLU A 176 0.17 -28.79 -65.91
C GLU A 176 0.54 -28.78 -67.40
N VAL A 177 0.96 -29.95 -67.86
CA VAL A 177 1.31 -30.33 -69.24
C VAL A 177 0.05 -30.72 -69.98
#